data_AF-A0A848YKC8-F1
#
_entry.id   AF-A0A848YKC8-F1
#
_cell.length_a   1.000
_cell.length_b   1.000
_cell.length_c   1.000
_cell.angle_alpha   90.00
_cell.angle_beta   90.00
_cell.angle_gamma   90.00
#
_symmetry.space_group_name_H-M   'P 1'
#
loop_
_entity.id
_entity.type
_entity.pdbx_description
1 polymer ?
#
loop_
_entity_poly.entity_id
_entity_poly.type
_entity_poly.pdbx_seq_one_letter_code
_entity_poly.pdbx_strand_id
1 'polypeptide(L)'
;MGVLETTKTRVARAKTAVETPIDLPLGQILNGDCVEAMRSLPDNSIDCVFADPPYNLQLGGDLNRPDGSQVDAVTDHWDQF
;
A
#
# COMPACT_ATOMS: atom_id res chain seq x y z
N MET A 1 -23.65 60.40 16.81
CA MET A 1 -22.94 59.21 17.32
C MET A 1 -23.38 58.04 16.47
N GLY A 2 -22.46 57.47 15.68
CA GLY A 2 -22.78 56.61 14.54
C GLY A 2 -23.15 55.18 14.90
N VAL A 3 -24.04 54.59 14.11
CA VAL A 3 -24.34 53.15 14.11
C VAL A 3 -23.47 52.54 13.01
N LEU A 4 -22.55 51.65 13.40
CA LEU A 4 -21.68 50.91 12.47
C LEU A 4 -22.33 49.56 12.17
N GLU A 5 -22.98 49.43 11.01
CA GLU A 5 -23.43 48.15 10.48
C GLU A 5 -22.22 47.29 10.08
N THR A 6 -22.07 46.12 10.70
CA THR A 6 -20.95 45.23 10.46
C THR A 6 -21.29 44.22 9.37
N THR A 7 -21.11 44.59 8.10
CA THR A 7 -21.25 43.66 6.98
C THR A 7 -20.05 42.73 6.93
N LYS A 8 -20.18 41.50 7.47
CA LYS A 8 -19.17 40.44 7.33
C LYS A 8 -19.14 39.96 5.87
N THR A 9 -18.17 40.43 5.11
CA THR A 9 -17.84 39.92 3.77
C THR A 9 -17.52 38.43 3.87
N ARG A 10 -18.34 37.58 3.25
CA ARG A 10 -18.07 36.14 3.12
C ARG A 10 -16.88 35.96 2.17
N VAL A 11 -15.77 35.46 2.70
CA VAL A 11 -14.58 35.10 1.91
C VAL A 11 -15.00 34.00 0.93
N ALA A 12 -14.78 34.24 -0.35
CA ALA A 12 -15.07 33.26 -1.39
C ALA A 12 -14.26 31.98 -1.14
N ARG A 13 -14.94 30.83 -1.16
CA ARG A 13 -14.30 29.52 -1.03
C ARG A 13 -13.36 29.34 -2.23
N ALA A 14 -12.08 29.10 -1.96
CA ALA A 14 -11.09 28.86 -3.00
C ALA A 14 -11.57 27.72 -3.93
N LYS A 15 -11.51 27.94 -5.24
CA LYS A 15 -11.76 26.87 -6.22
C LYS A 15 -10.66 25.84 -6.07
N THR A 16 -11.01 24.60 -5.74
CA THR A 16 -10.08 23.46 -5.73
C THR A 16 -9.36 23.42 -7.08
N ALA A 17 -8.03 23.38 -7.06
CA ALA A 17 -7.23 23.25 -8.27
C ALA A 17 -7.64 21.96 -9.00
N VAL A 18 -7.75 22.04 -10.33
CA VAL A 18 -8.03 20.88 -11.17
C VAL A 18 -6.79 19.99 -11.12
N GLU A 19 -6.88 18.85 -10.44
CA GLU A 19 -5.80 17.87 -10.41
C GLU A 19 -5.57 17.31 -11.81
N THR A 20 -4.32 17.35 -12.27
CA THR A 20 -3.92 16.80 -13.56
C THR A 20 -3.94 15.27 -13.47
N PRO A 21 -4.35 14.53 -14.50
CA PRO A 21 -4.36 13.07 -14.46
C PRO A 21 -2.96 12.54 -14.12
N ILE A 22 -2.87 11.79 -13.03
CA ILE A 22 -1.64 11.10 -12.63
C ILE A 22 -1.45 9.92 -13.57
N ASP A 23 -0.29 9.84 -14.24
CA ASP A 23 0.06 8.69 -15.08
C ASP A 23 0.50 7.52 -14.18
N LEU A 24 -0.20 6.40 -14.28
CA LEU A 24 0.01 5.22 -13.44
C LEU A 24 0.39 4.01 -14.31
N PRO A 25 1.32 3.15 -13.85
CA PRO A 25 1.71 1.96 -14.59
C PRO A 25 0.66 0.83 -14.46
N LEU A 26 -0.56 1.08 -14.92
CA LEU A 26 -1.68 0.15 -14.80
C LEU A 26 -1.46 -1.11 -15.65
N GLY A 27 -1.81 -2.28 -15.08
CA GLY A 27 -1.68 -3.57 -15.76
C GLY A 27 -0.25 -4.01 -16.01
N GLN A 28 0.73 -3.42 -15.31
CA GLN A 28 2.15 -3.74 -15.44
C GLN A 28 2.67 -4.50 -14.22
N ILE A 29 3.66 -5.36 -14.45
CA ILE A 29 4.44 -5.99 -13.39
C ILE A 29 5.73 -5.18 -13.22
N LEU A 30 5.91 -4.56 -12.06
CA LEU A 30 7.14 -3.87 -11.71
C LEU A 30 8.12 -4.90 -11.09
N ASN A 31 9.13 -5.30 -11.84
CA ASN A 31 10.13 -6.27 -11.39
C ASN A 31 11.25 -5.56 -10.60
N GLY A 32 11.58 -6.07 -9.41
CA GLY A 32 12.68 -5.59 -8.58
C GLY A 32 12.37 -5.66 -7.09
N ASP A 33 13.16 -4.94 -6.29
CA ASP A 33 12.86 -4.71 -4.88
C ASP A 33 11.55 -3.90 -4.73
N CYS A 34 10.65 -4.38 -3.88
CA CYS A 34 9.33 -3.76 -3.75
C CYS A 34 9.39 -2.38 -3.10
N VAL A 35 10.36 -2.09 -2.23
CA VAL A 35 10.49 -0.79 -1.57
C VAL A 35 10.97 0.26 -2.57
N GLU A 36 11.94 -0.06 -3.42
CA GLU A 36 12.40 0.81 -4.50
C GLU A 36 11.30 1.06 -5.53
N ALA A 37 10.59 0.01 -5.95
CA ALA A 37 9.48 0.13 -6.90
C ALA A 37 8.36 1.02 -6.33
N MET A 38 7.93 0.80 -5.08
CA MET A 38 6.87 1.60 -4.44
C MET A 38 7.26 3.07 -4.29
N ARG A 39 8.55 3.39 -4.06
CA ARG A 39 9.03 4.78 -4.01
C ARG A 39 8.96 5.51 -5.34
N SER A 40 8.86 4.79 -6.46
CA SER A 40 8.68 5.40 -7.78
C SER A 40 7.23 5.77 -8.09
N LEU A 41 6.27 5.24 -7.30
CA LEU A 41 4.84 5.50 -7.50
C LEU A 41 4.46 6.86 -6.90
N PRO A 42 3.47 7.56 -7.49
CA PRO A 42 2.94 8.80 -6.92
C PRO A 42 2.31 8.58 -5.54
N ASP A 43 2.40 9.59 -4.68
CA ASP A 43 1.74 9.56 -3.38
C ASP A 43 0.21 9.47 -3.53
N ASN A 44 -0.45 8.77 -2.59
CA ASN A 44 -1.91 8.62 -2.55
C ASN A 44 -2.54 8.02 -3.83
N SER A 45 -1.80 7.20 -4.57
CA SER A 45 -2.27 6.63 -5.84
C SER A 45 -2.78 5.19 -5.76
N ILE A 46 -2.87 4.59 -4.56
CA ILE A 46 -3.20 3.17 -4.36
C ILE A 46 -4.41 3.06 -3.43
N ASP A 47 -5.49 2.44 -3.93
CA ASP A 47 -6.72 2.26 -3.16
C ASP A 47 -6.66 1.06 -2.19
N CYS A 48 -5.94 0.00 -2.58
CA CYS A 48 -5.85 -1.24 -1.83
C CYS A 48 -4.49 -1.91 -2.06
N VAL A 49 -3.92 -2.45 -1.00
CA VAL A 49 -2.67 -3.23 -1.04
C VAL A 49 -2.96 -4.62 -0.53
N PHE A 50 -2.60 -5.63 -1.32
CA PHE A 50 -2.51 -7.02 -0.88
C PHE A 50 -1.05 -7.42 -0.86
N ALA A 51 -0.57 -7.93 0.28
CA ALA A 51 0.82 -8.32 0.45
C ALA A 51 0.91 -9.62 1.24
N ASP A 52 1.76 -10.52 0.78
CA ASP A 52 2.15 -11.75 1.47
C ASP A 52 3.68 -11.73 1.68
N PRO A 53 4.16 -11.01 2.72
CA PRO A 53 5.60 -10.87 2.96
C PRO A 53 6.20 -12.19 3.50
N PRO A 54 7.54 -12.37 3.45
CA PRO A 54 8.17 -13.53 4.06
C PRO A 54 7.96 -13.51 5.59
N TYR A 55 7.44 -14.62 6.15
CA TYR A 55 7.09 -14.69 7.57
C TYR A 55 8.25 -15.02 8.50
N ASN A 56 9.40 -15.43 7.94
CA ASN A 56 10.62 -15.78 8.69
C ASN A 56 10.31 -16.61 9.95
N LEU A 57 9.58 -17.72 9.77
CA LEU A 57 8.97 -18.45 10.89
C LEU A 57 10.00 -19.12 11.82
N GLN A 58 11.28 -19.17 11.43
CA GLN A 58 12.38 -19.77 12.20
C GLN A 58 12.06 -21.19 12.70
N LEU A 59 11.26 -21.93 11.95
CA LEU A 59 10.89 -23.29 12.31
C LEU A 59 12.13 -24.16 12.13
N GLY A 60 12.63 -24.68 13.26
CA GLY A 60 13.77 -25.59 13.26
C GLY A 60 13.32 -27.01 12.94
N GLY A 61 13.90 -27.60 11.89
CA GLY A 61 13.68 -29.00 11.53
C GLY A 61 12.30 -29.31 10.95
N ASP A 62 12.01 -30.60 10.81
CA ASP A 62 10.77 -31.08 10.20
C ASP A 62 9.56 -30.83 11.10
N LEU A 63 8.47 -30.34 10.50
CA LEU A 63 7.19 -30.16 11.17
C LEU A 63 6.35 -31.44 11.06
N ASN A 64 5.88 -31.94 12.20
CA ASN A 64 4.95 -33.06 12.27
C ASN A 64 3.56 -32.59 12.74
N ARG A 65 2.51 -33.18 12.18
CA ARG A 65 1.13 -33.05 12.65
C ARG A 65 0.93 -33.78 13.99
N PRO A 66 -0.15 -33.50 14.73
CA PRO A 66 -0.44 -34.18 16.01
C PRO A 66 -0.59 -35.70 15.91
N ASP A 67 -0.93 -36.23 14.72
CA ASP A 67 -1.00 -37.67 14.44
C ASP A 67 0.35 -38.32 14.09
N GLY A 68 1.44 -37.54 14.12
CA GLY A 68 2.79 -37.98 13.79
C GLY A 68 3.12 -37.98 12.29
N SER A 69 2.19 -37.58 11.42
CA SER A 69 2.47 -37.43 9.99
C SER A 69 3.29 -36.17 9.69
N GLN A 70 4.14 -36.23 8.67
CA GLN A 70 4.90 -35.06 8.19
C GLN A 70 3.95 -33.98 7.64
N VAL A 71 4.20 -32.72 7.99
CA VAL A 71 3.48 -31.58 7.39
C VAL A 71 3.83 -31.51 5.91
N ASP A 72 2.79 -31.48 5.08
CA ASP A 72 2.90 -31.27 3.63
C ASP A 72 3.04 -29.75 3.38
N ALA A 73 4.27 -29.26 3.54
CA ALA A 73 4.63 -27.88 3.28
C ALA A 73 4.82 -27.65 1.77
N VAL A 74 4.84 -26.39 1.35
CA VAL A 74 5.31 -26.04 0.02
C VAL A 74 6.82 -26.39 -0.04
N THR A 75 7.23 -27.08 -1.10
CA THR A 75 8.65 -27.48 -1.32
C THR A 75 9.12 -27.05 -2.70
N ASP A 76 8.65 -25.90 -3.17
CA ASP A 76 9.03 -25.38 -4.47
C ASP A 76 10.38 -24.68 -4.41
N HIS A 77 11.05 -24.57 -5.56
CA HIS A 77 12.36 -23.91 -5.67
C HIS A 77 12.35 -22.43 -5.26
N TRP A 78 11.17 -21.79 -5.32
CA TRP A 78 10.96 -20.40 -4.91
C TRP A 78 10.71 -20.27 -3.40
N ASP A 79 10.35 -21.37 -2.73
CA ASP A 79 10.13 -21.42 -1.28
C ASP A 79 11.46 -21.69 -0.57
N GLN A 80 12.30 -20.65 -0.53
CA GLN A 80 13.61 -20.69 0.14
C GLN A 80 13.51 -19.97 1.48
N PHE A 81 13.79 -20.72 2.55
CA PHE A 81 13.89 -20.22 3.94
C PHE A 81 15.33 -19.81 4.28
#